data_AF-A0A7C1LEM2-F1
#
_entry.id   AF-A0A7C1LEM2-F1
#
_cell.length_a   1.000
_cell.length_b   1.000
_cell.length_c   1.000
_cell.angle_alpha   90.00
_cell.angle_beta   90.00
_cell.angle_gamma   90.00
#
_symmetry.space_group_name_H-M   'P 1'
#
loop_
_entity.id
_entity.type
_entity.pdbx_description
1 polymer ?
#
loop_
_entity_poly.entity_id
_entity_poly.type
_entity_poly.pdbx_seq_one_letter_code
_entity_poly.pdbx_strand_id
1 'polypeptide(L)' 'MNTQQTAYPKLYIGIDIHKGSWKVHCATDLFAGKSFSMSPDPKQLHSYVSKHFKEYEVTVAYEAGCCG' A
#
# COMPACT_ATOMS: atom_id res chain seq x y z
N MET A 1 0.23 -3.23 34.35
CA MET A 1 0.29 -4.29 33.32
C MET A 1 1.17 -3.79 32.20
N ASN A 2 2.26 -4.48 31.88
CA ASN A 2 3.09 -4.13 30.73
C ASN A 2 2.42 -4.72 29.49
N THR A 3 1.87 -3.89 28.62
CA THR A 3 1.34 -4.33 27.33
C THR A 3 2.50 -4.64 26.40
N GLN A 4 2.71 -5.91 26.10
CA GLN A 4 3.64 -6.36 25.08
C GLN A 4 2.90 -6.38 23.74
N GLN A 5 3.41 -5.65 22.74
CA GLN A 5 2.84 -5.68 21.40
C GLN A 5 3.17 -7.03 20.75
N THR A 6 2.15 -7.86 20.51
CA THR A 6 2.30 -9.23 19.98
C THR A 6 2.28 -9.31 18.46
N ALA A 7 1.93 -8.21 17.78
CA ALA A 7 1.90 -8.13 16.32
C ALA A 7 2.16 -6.70 15.82
N TYR A 8 2.76 -6.57 14.64
CA TYR A 8 2.85 -5.31 13.91
C TYR A 8 1.60 -5.11 13.05
N PRO A 9 1.12 -3.85 12.91
CA PRO A 9 -0.01 -3.57 12.03
C PRO A 9 0.39 -3.85 10.58
N LYS A 10 -0.55 -4.33 9.77
CA LYS A 10 -0.26 -4.76 8.39
C LYS A 10 -0.84 -3.79 7.37
N LEU A 11 -0.10 -3.53 6.30
CA LEU A 11 -0.54 -2.75 5.15
C LEU A 11 -0.44 -3.60 3.89
N TYR A 12 -1.56 -3.76 3.20
CA TYR A 12 -1.67 -4.40 1.90
C TYR A 12 -1.89 -3.32 0.85
N ILE A 13 -1.05 -3.31 -0.18
CA ILE A 13 -1.12 -2.36 -1.29
C ILE A 13 -1.37 -3.12 -2.58
N GLY A 14 -2.45 -2.79 -3.29
CA GLY A 14 -2.67 -3.20 -4.67
C GLY A 14 -2.30 -2.07 -5.63
N ILE A 15 -1.56 -2.37 -6.69
CA ILE A 15 -1.23 -1.42 -7.76
C ILE A 15 -1.84 -1.90 -9.07
N ASP A 16 -2.74 -1.10 -9.62
CA ASP A 16 -3.34 -1.23 -10.95
C ASP A 16 -2.71 -0.20 -11.89
N ILE A 17 -2.32 -0.62 -13.10
CA ILE A 17 -1.72 0.25 -14.11
C ILE A 17 -2.80 0.67 -15.11
N HIS A 18 -3.07 1.96 -15.18
CA HIS A 18 -4.01 2.51 -16.15
C HIS A 18 -3.40 3.68 -16.92
N LYS A 19 -3.19 3.50 -18.23
CA LYS A 19 -2.79 4.55 -19.19
C LYS A 19 -1.60 5.41 -18.72
N GLY A 20 -0.56 4.78 -18.18
CA GLY A 20 0.64 5.49 -17.69
C GLY A 20 0.51 6.10 -16.30
N SER A 21 -0.53 5.76 -15.54
CA SER A 21 -0.69 6.08 -14.12
C SER A 21 -0.86 4.80 -13.30
N TRP A 22 -0.51 4.86 -12.02
CA TRP A 22 -0.88 3.84 -11.06
C TRP A 22 -2.13 4.26 -10.29
N LYS A 23 -3.08 3.34 -10.19
CA LYS A 23 -4.13 3.38 -9.18
C LYS A 23 -3.69 2.48 -8.03
N VAL A 24 -3.42 3.09 -6.89
CA VAL A 24 -2.92 2.44 -5.69
C VAL A 24 -4.06 2.29 -4.71
N HIS A 25 -4.34 1.06 -4.27
CA HIS A 25 -5.29 0.78 -3.19
C HIS A 25 -4.54 0.32 -1.96
N CYS A 26 -4.72 1.03 -0.84
CA CYS A 26 -4.21 0.62 0.46
C CYS A 26 -5.33 0.01 1.32
N ALA A 27 -5.04 -1.08 2.03
CA ALA A 27 -5.90 -1.65 3.06
C ALA A 27 -5.04 -2.15 4.23
N THR A 28 -5.55 -2.08 5.45
CA THR A 28 -4.90 -2.68 6.62
C THR A 28 -5.57 -3.99 7.00
N ASP A 29 -5.00 -4.70 7.98
CA ASP A 29 -5.63 -5.85 8.62
C ASP A 29 -6.94 -5.52 9.35
N LEU A 30 -7.18 -4.25 9.68
CA LEU A 30 -8.36 -3.79 10.42
C LEU A 30 -9.38 -3.05 9.55
N PHE A 31 -8.95 -2.36 8.49
CA PHE A 31 -9.82 -1.49 7.70
C PHE A 31 -9.46 -1.49 6.21
N ALA A 32 -10.49 -1.48 5.36
CA ALA A 32 -10.31 -1.11 3.96
C ALA A 32 -9.93 0.38 3.88
N GLY A 33 -8.74 0.65 3.35
CA GLY A 33 -8.21 2.00 3.26
C GLY A 33 -8.66 2.70 1.98
N LYS A 34 -7.95 3.78 1.64
CA LYS A 34 -8.27 4.62 0.49
C LYS A 34 -7.53 4.13 -0.77
N SER A 35 -8.12 4.44 -1.92
CA SER A 35 -7.44 4.36 -3.21
C SER A 35 -7.07 5.75 -3.70
N PHE A 36 -5.94 5.88 -4.40
CA PHE A 36 -5.51 7.13 -5.03
C PHE A 36 -4.76 6.85 -6.34
N SER A 37 -4.67 7.86 -7.19
CA SER A 37 -3.90 7.80 -8.44
C SER A 37 -2.58 8.55 -8.27
N MET A 38 -1.52 8.02 -8.87
CA MET A 38 -0.19 8.63 -8.87
C MET A 38 0.56 8.31 -10.17
N SER A 39 1.64 9.04 -10.43
CA SER A 39 2.59 8.65 -11.47
C SER A 39 3.21 7.29 -11.12
N PRO A 40 3.66 6.50 -12.11
CA PRO A 40 4.29 5.21 -11.88
C PRO A 40 5.74 5.38 -11.35
N ASP A 41 5.87 6.02 -10.18
CA ASP A 41 7.13 6.29 -9.50
C ASP A 41 7.19 5.52 -8.17
N PRO A 42 7.98 4.43 -8.08
CA PRO A 42 8.09 3.64 -6.87
C PRO A 42 8.70 4.41 -5.70
N LYS A 43 9.55 5.43 -5.94
CA LYS A 43 10.12 6.25 -4.87
C LYS A 43 9.06 7.14 -4.25
N GLN A 44 8.21 7.74 -5.08
CA GLN A 44 7.07 8.51 -4.60
C GLN A 44 6.14 7.65 -3.75
N LEU A 45 5.84 6.41 -4.18
CA LEU A 45 4.99 5.50 -3.41
C LEU A 45 5.65 5.12 -2.07
N HIS A 46 6.94 4.77 -2.09
CA HIS A 46 7.69 4.47 -0.87
C HIS A 46 7.68 5.64 0.11
N SER A 47 7.95 6.87 -0.34
CA SER A 47 7.90 8.06 0.52
C SER A 47 6.52 8.30 1.12
N TYR A 48 5.44 8.07 0.36
CA TYR A 48 4.08 8.12 0.87
C TYR A 48 3.86 7.07 1.97
N VAL A 49 4.22 5.81 1.70
CA VAL A 49 4.04 4.71 2.64
C VAL A 49 4.83 4.93 3.93
N SER A 50 6.11 5.29 3.84
CA SER A 50 6.95 5.58 5.01
C SER A 50 6.43 6.75 5.86
N LYS A 51 5.78 7.73 5.24
CA LYS A 51 5.22 8.89 5.94
C LYS A 51 3.91 8.57 6.65
N HIS A 52 3.05 7.74 6.06
CA HIS A 52 1.68 7.52 6.54
C HIS A 52 1.49 6.21 7.31
N PHE A 53 2.32 5.22 7.07
CA PHE A 53 2.22 3.86 7.64
C PHE A 53 3.54 3.46 8.29
N LYS A 54 4.05 4.32 9.18
CA LYS A 54 5.27 4.03 9.93
C LYS A 54 5.05 2.80 10.81
N GLU A 55 6.03 1.89 10.86
CA GLU A 55 6.00 0.63 11.64
C GLU A 55 4.97 -0.40 11.16
N TYR A 56 4.35 -0.20 10.00
CA TYR A 56 3.52 -1.22 9.38
C TYR A 56 4.39 -2.25 8.64
N GLU A 57 3.98 -3.51 8.71
CA GLU A 57 4.47 -4.55 7.82
C GLU A 57 3.77 -4.38 6.46
N VAL A 58 4.53 -4.02 5.44
CA VAL A 58 3.99 -3.65 4.12
C VAL A 58 4.14 -4.81 3.14
N THR A 59 3.01 -5.23 2.55
CA THR A 59 2.96 -6.16 1.41
C THR A 59 2.37 -5.44 0.21
N VAL A 60 3.03 -5.57 -0.94
CA VAL A 60 2.60 -4.91 -2.19
C VAL A 60 2.35 -5.98 -3.25
N ALA A 61 1.16 -5.96 -3.85
CA ALA A 61 0.81 -6.72 -5.03
C ALA A 61 0.72 -5.76 -6.23
N TYR A 62 1.42 -6.13 -7.31
CA TYR A 62 1.39 -5.40 -8.56
C TYR A 62 0.61 -6.22 -9.59
N GLU A 63 -0.45 -5.64 -10.15
CA GLU A 63 -1.17 -6.29 -11.24
C GLU A 63 -0.35 -6.18 -12.52
N ALA A 64 0.49 -7.18 -12.78
CA ALA A 64 1.10 -7.38 -14.08
C ALA A 64 0.12 -8.14 -14.98
N GLY A 65 -0.65 -7.41 -15.80
CA GLY A 65 -1.35 -7.98 -16.95
C GLY A 65 -2.87 -8.03 -16.82
N CYS A 66 -3.53 -6.90 -17.08
CA CYS A 66 -4.80 -6.93 -17.81
C CYS A 66 -4.45 -6.84 -19.30
N CYS A 67 -4.07 -7.97 -19.90
CA CYS A 67 -4.12 -8.14 -21.35
C CYS A 67 -5.58 -8.42 -21.75
N GLY A 68 -6.41 -7.37 -21.67
CA GLY A 68 -7.73 -7.32 -22.30
C GLY A 68 -7.63 -6.72 -23.70
#